data_AF-A0A382MUV0-F1
#
_entry.id   AF-A0A382MUV0-F1
#
_cell.length_a   1.000
_cell.length_b   1.000
_cell.length_c   1.000
_cell.angle_alpha   90.00
_cell.angle_beta   90.00
_cell.angle_gamma   90.00
#
_symmetry.space_group_name_H-M   'P 1'
#
loop_
_entity.id
_entity.type
_entity.pdbx_description
1 polymer ?
#
loop_
_entity_poly.entity_id
_entity_poly.type
_entity_poly.pdbx_seq_one_letter_code
_entity_poly.pdbx_strand_id
1 'polypeptide(L)' 'VAIVAIHQPEYLPWLGFFKKMMSSELFVFLDDAQFRKKGWQNRNRIRTKNGTALLS' A
#
# COMPACT_ATOMS: atom_id res chain seq x y z
N VAL A 1 8.84 16.89 19.29
CA VAL A 1 8.48 16.97 17.86
C VAL A 1 7.60 15.78 17.57
N ALA A 2 6.42 15.97 16.99
CA ALA A 2 5.53 14.86 16.69
C ALA A 2 5.94 14.16 15.38
N ILE A 3 5.98 12.82 15.36
CA ILE A 3 6.24 12.04 14.14
C ILE A 3 4.89 11.62 13.55
N VAL A 4 4.55 12.23 12.41
CA VAL A 4 3.34 11.90 11.64
C VAL A 4 3.73 11.20 10.35
N ALA A 5 3.04 10.10 10.04
CA ALA A 5 3.20 9.39 8.77
C ALA A 5 1.87 9.35 8.02
N ILE A 6 1.94 9.47 6.70
CA ILE A 6 0.81 9.31 5.80
C ILE A 6 1.17 8.29 4.71
N HIS A 7 0.24 7.41 4.37
CA HIS A 7 0.48 6.41 3.32
C HIS A 7 -0.80 6.03 2.59
N GLN A 8 -0.70 5.91 1.26
CA GLN A 8 -1.75 5.31 0.44
C GLN A 8 -1.78 3.80 0.71
N PRO A 9 -2.94 3.20 1.06
CA PRO A 9 -3.05 1.75 1.20
C PRO A 9 -2.71 1.04 -0.11
N GLU A 10 -2.01 -0.08 -0.01
CA GLU A 10 -1.81 -1.00 -1.12
C GLU A 10 -2.70 -2.24 -0.96
N TYR A 11 -2.90 -3.01 -2.04
CA TYR A 11 -3.75 -4.20 -2.04
C TYR A 11 -3.41 -5.19 -0.91
N LEU A 12 -2.12 -5.45 -0.70
CA LEU A 12 -1.63 -6.24 0.43
C LEU A 12 -0.57 -5.45 1.19
N PRO A 13 -0.80 -5.12 2.47
CA PRO A 13 0.19 -4.45 3.29
C PRO A 13 1.44 -5.32 3.46
N TRP A 14 2.63 -4.77 3.22
CA TRP A 14 3.90 -5.43 3.54
C TRP A 14 4.44 -4.97 4.89
N LEU A 15 5.48 -5.64 5.41
CA LEU A 15 6.07 -5.36 6.72
C LEU A 15 6.51 -3.89 6.92
N GLY A 16 6.93 -3.23 5.85
CA GLY A 16 7.33 -1.83 5.86
C GLY A 16 6.17 -0.85 6.05
N PHE A 17 4.95 -1.22 5.61
CA PHE A 17 3.73 -0.48 5.92
C PHE A 17 3.49 -0.44 7.43
N PHE A 18 3.51 -1.62 8.07
CA PHE A 18 3.34 -1.73 9.52
C PHE A 18 4.49 -1.12 10.30
N LYS A 19 5.73 -1.29 9.84
CA LYS A 19 6.89 -0.64 10.46
C LYS A 19 6.75 0.87 10.46
N LYS A 20 6.30 1.47 9.36
CA LYS A 20 6.03 2.90 9.27
C LYS A 20 4.95 3.34 10.25
N MET A 21 3.84 2.59 10.32
CA MET A 21 2.76 2.82 11.27
C MET A 21 3.23 2.77 12.73
N MET A 22 3.99 1.73 13.10
CA MET A 22 4.55 1.60 14.45
C MET A 22 5.60 2.66 14.80
N SER A 23 6.17 3.31 13.79
CA SER A 23 7.20 4.35 13.97
C SER A 23 6.63 5.77 14.00
N SER A 24 5.30 5.93 13.94
CA SER A 24 4.60 7.21 13.96
C SER A 24 3.64 7.29 15.14
N GLU A 25 3.52 8.48 15.74
CA GLU A 25 2.52 8.77 16.78
C GLU A 25 1.11 8.92 16.18
N LEU A 26 1.03 9.40 14.94
CA LEU A 26 -0.18 9.48 14.15
C LEU A 26 0.08 8.92 12.75
N PHE A 27 -0.70 7.91 12.37
CA PHE A 27 -0.70 7.34 11.04
C PHE A 27 -1.99 7.70 10.30
N VAL A 28 -1.86 8.38 9.17
CA VAL A 28 -2.98 8.80 8.33
C VAL A 28 -3.06 7.89 7.10
N PHE A 29 -4.24 7.32 6.86
CA PHE A 29 -4.54 6.64 5.61
C PHE A 29 -4.85 7.69 4.54
N LEU A 30 -4.12 7.65 3.42
CA LEU A 30 -4.40 8.49 2.25
C LEU A 30 -5.31 7.71 1.30
N ASP A 31 -6.61 7.78 1.52
CA ASP A 31 -7.65 7.10 0.74
C ASP A 31 -8.07 7.87 -0.51
N ASP A 32 -8.04 9.21 -0.46
CA ASP A 32 -8.27 10.08 -1.61
C ASP A 32 -6.95 10.48 -2.29
N ALA A 33 -6.45 9.59 -3.15
CA ALA A 33 -5.25 9.83 -3.95
C ALA A 33 -5.51 9.57 -5.44
N GLN A 34 -4.93 10.42 -6.30
CA GLN A 34 -5.06 10.26 -7.74
C GLN A 34 -4.47 8.93 -8.21
N PHE A 35 -5.29 8.13 -8.89
CA PHE A 35 -4.86 6.86 -9.47
C PHE A 35 -3.81 7.07 -10.56
N ARG A 36 -2.68 6.37 -10.45
CA ARG A 36 -1.63 6.33 -11.50
C ARG A 36 -1.64 4.99 -12.22
N LYS A 37 -2.05 5.00 -13.49
CA LYS A 37 -2.02 3.83 -14.37
C LYS A 37 -0.58 3.28 -14.48
N LYS A 38 -0.40 1.96 -14.30
CA LYS A 38 0.91 1.25 -14.28
C LYS A 38 1.86 1.63 -13.13
N GLY A 39 1.38 2.36 -12.12
CA GLY A 39 2.11 2.60 -10.88
C GLY A 39 2.35 1.32 -10.07
N TRP A 40 3.30 1.37 -9.13
CA TRP A 40 3.71 0.20 -8.33
C TRP A 40 2.57 -0.35 -7.47
N GLN A 41 1.68 0.54 -7.01
CA GLN A 41 0.48 0.19 -6.24
C GLN A 41 -0.48 -0.75 -6.98
N ASN A 42 -0.38 -0.85 -8.31
CA ASN A 42 -1.21 -1.71 -9.17
C ASN A 42 -0.45 -2.93 -9.69
N ARG A 43 0.76 -3.22 -9.17
CA ARG A 43 1.59 -4.37 -9.60
C ARG A 43 1.51 -5.54 -8.63
N ASN A 44 0.32 -5.76 -8.07
CA ASN A 44 0.08 -6.88 -7.16
C ASN A 44 -0.06 -8.16 -7.98
N ARG A 45 0.72 -9.20 -7.65
CA ARG A 45 0.59 -10.53 -8.28
C ARG A 45 -0.28 -11.41 -7.39
N ILE A 46 -1.31 -12.01 -7.97
CA ILE A 46 -2.23 -12.91 -7.28
C ILE A 46 -2.19 -14.31 -7.89
N ARG A 47 -2.45 -15.32 -7.05
CA ARG A 47 -2.58 -16.71 -7.50
C ARG A 47 -3.99 -16.95 -8.02
N THR A 48 -4.10 -17.45 -9.24
CA THR A 48 -5.35 -17.82 -9.91
C THR A 48 -5.34 -19.31 -10.23
N LYS A 49 -6.48 -19.85 -10.69
CA LYS A 49 -6.56 -21.24 -11.17
C LYS A 49 -5.62 -21.52 -12.35
N ASN A 50 -5.28 -20.50 -13.14
CA ASN A 50 -4.46 -20.60 -14.35
C ASN A 50 -3.01 -20.14 -14.10
N GLY A 51 -2.56 -20.05 -12.85
CA GLY A 51 -1.23 -19.57 -12.49
C GLY A 51 -1.24 -18.15 -11.90
N THR A 52 -0.15 -17.41 -12.07
CA THR A 52 -0.01 -16.06 -11.48
C THR A 52 -0.49 -14.98 -12.44
N ALA A 53 -1.31 -14.05 -11.97
CA ALA A 53 -1.77 -12.89 -12.73
C ALA A 53 -1.48 -11.58 -11.98
N LEU A 54 -1.46 -10.45 -12.70
CA LEU A 54 -1.54 -9.13 -12.06
C LEU A 54 -2.98 -8.86 -11.65
N LEU A 55 -3.16 -8.32 -10.44
CA LEU A 55 -4.42 -7.74 -10.00
C LEU A 55 -4.59 -6.42 -10.76
N SER A 56 -5.39 -6.48 -11.81
CA SER A 56 -5.74 -5.35 -12.69
C SER A 56 -6.76 -4.41 -12.06
#